data_AF-A0A6A4F5F2-F1
#
_entry.id   AF-A0A6A4F5F2-F1
#
_cell.length_a   1.000
_cell.length_b   1.000
_cell.length_c   1.000
_cell.angle_alpha   90.00
_cell.angle_beta   90.00
_cell.angle_gamma   90.00
#
_symmetry.space_group_name_H-M   'P 1'
#
loop_
_entity.id
_entity.type
_entity.pdbx_description
1 polymer ?
#
loop_
_entity_poly.entity_id
_entity_poly.type
_entity_poly.pdbx_seq_one_letter_code
_entity_poly.pdbx_strand_id
1 'polypeptide(L)'
;MSLKNLCLVIEDFLGSFNSDSDPDKTISSIQAQPSLHRVLLDTKAPGNFLALRAKAFVHAVLRELSTRPFEPESEISVYGRLSNHLPDLASTDLQATLGLFYPNQAQFWLKMKLAEFDLALQIIAPSIYLDPFKMGEFLGKAASALPHPLWLLWDDSTLASIIMSPLLDRILTGPLPTDLRATIEYLRSQATSVPPSSVPTHL
;
A
#
# COMPACT_ATOMS: atom_id res chain seq x y z
N MET A 1 29.49 -0.64 -16.54
CA MET A 1 28.45 -1.68 -16.34
C MET A 1 27.90 -2.09 -17.70
N SER A 2 27.82 -3.38 -18.03
CA SER A 2 27.26 -3.84 -19.30
C SER A 2 25.74 -4.05 -19.19
N LEU A 3 25.02 -4.06 -20.32
CA LEU A 3 23.59 -4.37 -20.35
C LEU A 3 23.30 -5.75 -19.74
N LYS A 4 24.13 -6.75 -20.04
CA LYS A 4 24.02 -8.09 -19.48
C LYS A 4 24.12 -8.09 -17.95
N ASN A 5 25.07 -7.34 -17.40
CA ASN A 5 25.22 -7.24 -15.94
C ASN A 5 24.06 -6.50 -15.30
N LEU A 6 23.46 -5.51 -15.99
CA LEU A 6 22.27 -4.83 -15.49
C LEU A 6 21.05 -5.76 -15.45
N CYS A 7 20.84 -6.57 -16.50
CA CYS A 7 19.76 -7.56 -16.51
C CYS A 7 19.89 -8.57 -15.37
N LEU A 8 21.10 -9.10 -15.13
CA LEU A 8 21.35 -10.02 -14.02
C LEU A 8 21.03 -9.40 -12.66
N VAL A 9 21.43 -8.14 -12.44
CA VAL A 9 21.10 -7.42 -11.19
C VAL A 9 19.59 -7.24 -11.02
N ILE A 10 18.86 -6.98 -12.10
CA ILE A 10 17.39 -6.88 -12.05
C ILE A 10 16.74 -8.23 -11.76
N GLU A 11 17.20 -9.30 -12.41
CA GLU A 11 16.70 -10.66 -12.18
C GLU A 11 16.96 -11.12 -10.74
N ASP A 12 18.17 -10.90 -10.23
CA ASP A 12 18.55 -11.21 -8.84
C ASP A 12 17.72 -10.39 -7.85
N PHE A 13 17.48 -9.11 -8.14
CA PHE A 13 16.61 -8.25 -7.33
C PHE A 13 15.18 -8.77 -7.31
N LEU A 14 14.58 -9.07 -8.46
CA LEU A 14 13.21 -9.57 -8.56
C LEU A 14 13.07 -10.94 -7.87
N GLY A 15 14.06 -11.82 -8.02
CA GLY A 15 14.12 -13.11 -7.33
C GLY A 15 14.16 -12.94 -5.80
N SER A 16 15.00 -12.03 -5.31
CA SER A 16 15.14 -11.74 -3.88
C SER A 16 13.88 -11.07 -3.31
N PHE A 17 13.31 -10.10 -4.03
CA PHE A 17 12.09 -9.41 -3.61
C PHE A 17 10.89 -10.37 -3.56
N ASN A 18 10.77 -11.29 -4.52
CA ASN A 18 9.71 -12.29 -4.50
C ASN A 18 9.85 -13.29 -3.34
N SER A 19 11.07 -13.73 -3.04
CA SER A 19 11.32 -14.71 -1.98
C SER A 19 11.22 -14.15 -0.56
N ASP A 20 11.39 -12.83 -0.38
CA ASP A 20 11.26 -12.21 0.95
C ASP A 20 9.79 -12.16 1.41
N SER A 21 9.45 -12.94 2.42
CA SER A 21 8.09 -13.01 2.98
C SER A 21 7.89 -12.06 4.17
N ASP A 22 8.93 -11.30 4.53
CA ASP A 22 8.90 -10.36 5.63
C ASP A 22 8.34 -9.00 5.15
N PRO A 23 7.12 -8.61 5.59
CA PRO A 23 6.53 -7.33 5.21
C PRO A 23 7.32 -6.13 5.73
N ASP A 24 7.94 -6.27 6.89
CA ASP A 24 8.65 -5.19 7.57
C ASP A 24 9.91 -4.84 6.76
N LYS A 25 10.61 -5.87 6.26
CA LYS A 25 11.72 -5.69 5.30
C LYS A 25 11.27 -5.12 3.97
N THR A 26 10.15 -5.60 3.43
CA THR A 26 9.61 -5.13 2.15
C THR A 26 9.38 -3.62 2.19
N ILE A 27 8.68 -3.12 3.22
CA ILE A 27 8.38 -1.70 3.36
C ILE A 27 9.62 -0.90 3.68
N SER A 28 10.48 -1.40 4.58
CA SER A 28 11.74 -0.74 4.91
C SER A 28 12.61 -0.55 3.66
N SER A 29 12.70 -1.57 2.80
CA SER A 29 13.42 -1.50 1.53
C SER A 29 12.79 -0.48 0.57
N ILE A 30 11.47 -0.51 0.39
CA ILE A 30 10.74 0.42 -0.48
C ILE A 30 10.93 1.87 -0.01
N GLN A 31 10.73 2.17 1.28
CA GLN A 31 10.84 3.52 1.81
C GLN A 31 12.29 4.02 1.81
N ALA A 32 13.28 3.15 2.07
CA ALA A 32 14.68 3.52 2.04
C ALA A 32 15.18 3.84 0.62
N GLN A 33 14.81 3.03 -0.38
CA GLN A 33 15.26 3.21 -1.77
C GLN A 33 14.15 2.94 -2.80
N PRO A 34 13.14 3.83 -2.93
CA PRO A 34 12.02 3.64 -3.84
C PRO A 34 12.45 3.50 -5.31
N SER A 35 13.54 4.15 -5.70
CA SER A 35 14.06 4.12 -7.07
C SER A 35 14.50 2.73 -7.53
N LEU A 36 15.01 1.88 -6.63
CA LEU A 36 15.38 0.50 -6.95
C LEU A 36 14.16 -0.35 -7.30
N HIS A 37 13.01 -0.01 -6.72
CA HIS A 37 11.75 -0.75 -6.87
C HIS A 37 10.96 -0.31 -8.11
N ARG A 38 11.39 0.73 -8.84
CA ARG A 38 10.71 1.20 -10.06
C ARG A 38 10.61 0.14 -11.16
N VAL A 39 11.51 -0.84 -11.17
CA VAL A 39 11.45 -1.97 -12.10
C VAL A 39 10.19 -2.83 -11.92
N LEU A 40 9.58 -2.81 -10.73
CA LEU A 40 8.29 -3.45 -10.44
C LEU A 40 7.12 -2.79 -11.17
N LEU A 41 7.31 -1.57 -11.67
CA LEU A 41 6.30 -0.77 -12.37
C LEU A 41 6.58 -0.66 -13.88
N ASP A 42 7.59 -1.36 -14.40
CA ASP A 42 7.94 -1.30 -15.82
C ASP A 42 6.83 -1.92 -16.69
N THR A 43 6.20 -1.08 -17.50
CA THR A 43 5.10 -1.49 -18.40
C THR A 43 5.57 -2.41 -19.53
N LYS A 44 6.88 -2.46 -19.82
CA LYS A 44 7.45 -3.37 -20.80
C LYS A 44 7.65 -4.79 -20.26
N ALA A 45 7.58 -4.96 -18.94
CA ALA A 45 7.70 -6.25 -18.27
C ALA A 45 6.52 -6.47 -17.31
N PRO A 46 5.30 -6.76 -17.83
CA PRO A 46 4.08 -6.83 -17.01
C PRO A 46 4.17 -7.80 -15.82
N GLY A 47 4.97 -8.88 -15.95
CA GLY A 47 5.19 -9.84 -14.87
C GLY A 47 5.85 -9.23 -13.63
N ASN A 48 6.58 -8.12 -13.75
CA ASN A 48 7.25 -7.48 -12.61
C ASN A 48 6.24 -6.90 -11.62
N PHE A 49 5.09 -6.40 -12.10
CA PHE A 49 4.07 -5.86 -11.21
C PHE A 49 3.40 -6.95 -10.37
N LEU A 50 3.36 -8.20 -10.86
CA LEU A 50 2.84 -9.33 -10.09
C LEU A 50 3.64 -9.57 -8.81
N ALA A 51 4.96 -9.28 -8.82
CA ALA A 51 5.80 -9.35 -7.63
C ALA A 51 5.37 -8.35 -6.55
N LEU A 52 5.06 -7.11 -6.94
CA LEU A 52 4.55 -6.10 -6.00
C LEU A 52 3.13 -6.44 -5.53
N ARG A 53 2.26 -6.86 -6.45
CA ARG A 53 0.88 -7.27 -6.14
C ARG A 53 0.85 -8.46 -5.18
N ALA A 54 1.78 -9.40 -5.27
CA ALA A 54 1.89 -10.52 -4.33
C ALA A 54 2.11 -10.05 -2.87
N LYS A 55 2.66 -8.85 -2.66
CA LYS A 55 2.83 -8.25 -1.33
C LYS A 55 1.60 -7.46 -0.85
N ALA A 56 0.57 -7.28 -1.68
CA ALA A 56 -0.59 -6.46 -1.31
C ALA A 56 -1.37 -7.03 -0.12
N PHE A 57 -1.50 -8.35 0.00
CA PHE A 57 -2.20 -8.98 1.14
C PHE A 57 -1.47 -8.77 2.46
N VAL A 58 -0.15 -8.97 2.49
CA VAL A 58 0.62 -8.72 3.72
C VAL A 58 0.57 -7.25 4.11
N HIS A 59 0.64 -6.35 3.13
CA HIS A 59 0.54 -4.91 3.39
C HIS A 59 -0.84 -4.51 3.87
N ALA A 60 -1.91 -5.12 3.34
CA ALA A 60 -3.26 -4.88 3.83
C ALA A 60 -3.43 -5.29 5.30
N VAL A 61 -2.85 -6.43 5.68
CA VAL A 61 -2.83 -6.92 7.06
C VAL A 61 -2.03 -5.98 7.96
N LEU A 62 -0.84 -5.53 7.53
CA LEU A 62 -0.08 -4.53 8.28
C LEU A 62 -0.87 -3.24 8.48
N ARG A 63 -1.48 -2.69 7.42
CA ARG A 63 -2.28 -1.47 7.51
C ARG A 63 -3.43 -1.65 8.50
N GLU A 64 -4.10 -2.80 8.46
CA GLU A 64 -5.17 -3.12 9.42
C GLU A 64 -4.66 -3.14 10.87
N LEU A 65 -3.57 -3.86 11.15
CA LEU A 65 -2.97 -3.85 12.48
C LEU A 65 -2.55 -2.44 12.91
N SER A 66 -2.07 -1.64 11.96
CA SER A 66 -1.64 -0.25 12.21
C SER A 66 -2.79 0.71 12.51
N THR A 67 -4.05 0.34 12.32
CA THR A 67 -5.19 1.15 12.80
C THR A 67 -5.32 1.12 14.32
N ARG A 68 -4.73 0.11 14.96
CA ARG A 68 -4.84 -0.12 16.41
C ARG A 68 -3.71 0.61 17.13
N PRO A 69 -3.97 1.11 18.35
CA PRO A 69 -2.93 1.73 19.16
C PRO A 69 -1.73 0.80 19.33
N PHE A 70 -0.54 1.38 19.25
CA PHE A 70 0.69 0.67 19.53
C PHE A 70 0.95 0.61 21.04
N GLU A 71 1.20 -0.58 21.59
CA GLU A 71 1.61 -0.74 22.98
C GLU A 71 3.14 -0.76 23.06
N PRO A 72 3.80 0.10 23.86
CA PRO A 72 5.26 0.26 23.85
C PRO A 72 6.05 -1.03 24.13
N GLU A 73 5.49 -1.97 24.89
CA GLU A 73 6.12 -3.24 25.24
C GLU A 73 5.77 -4.38 24.26
N SER A 74 4.93 -4.11 23.26
CA SER A 74 4.48 -5.12 22.29
C SER A 74 5.46 -5.31 21.14
N GLU A 75 5.41 -6.50 20.53
CA GLU A 75 6.13 -6.81 19.30
C GLU A 75 5.81 -5.79 18.20
N ILE A 76 6.84 -5.31 17.50
CA ILE A 76 6.69 -4.30 16.44
C ILE A 76 6.43 -4.96 15.09
N SER A 77 6.95 -6.17 14.88
CA SER A 77 6.82 -6.89 13.61
C SER A 77 5.38 -7.24 13.27
N VAL A 78 5.03 -7.30 11.99
CA VAL A 78 3.67 -7.69 11.56
C VAL A 78 3.27 -9.04 12.15
N TYR A 79 4.16 -10.03 12.08
CA TYR A 79 3.86 -11.37 12.58
C TYR A 79 3.73 -11.40 14.11
N GLY A 80 4.57 -10.67 14.85
CA GLY A 80 4.43 -10.56 16.30
C GLY A 80 3.15 -9.84 16.73
N ARG A 81 2.75 -8.80 15.99
CA ARG A 81 1.46 -8.11 16.22
C ARG A 81 0.28 -9.03 15.88
N LEU A 82 0.37 -9.81 14.81
CA LEU A 82 -0.63 -10.81 14.45
C LEU A 82 -0.78 -11.88 15.52
N SER A 83 0.32 -12.45 16.03
CA SER A 83 0.25 -13.48 17.07
C SER A 83 -0.38 -12.96 18.36
N ASN A 84 -0.21 -11.68 18.68
CA ASN A 84 -0.87 -11.06 19.83
C ASN A 84 -2.37 -10.85 19.62
N HIS A 85 -2.78 -10.59 18.38
CA HIS A 85 -4.16 -10.24 18.04
C HIS A 85 -5.03 -11.44 17.65
N LEU A 86 -4.41 -12.46 17.07
CA LEU A 86 -5.04 -13.69 16.61
C LEU A 86 -4.15 -14.87 17.03
N PRO A 87 -4.05 -15.17 18.34
CA PRO A 87 -3.13 -16.20 18.86
C PRO A 87 -3.46 -17.61 18.34
N ASP A 88 -4.73 -17.87 18.01
CA ASP A 88 -5.18 -19.16 17.48
C ASP A 88 -4.97 -19.30 15.96
N LEU A 89 -4.46 -18.25 15.30
CA LEU A 89 -4.18 -18.28 13.88
C LEU A 89 -2.89 -19.05 13.61
N ALA A 90 -3.03 -20.36 13.42
CA ALA A 90 -1.93 -21.23 13.00
C ALA A 90 -1.46 -20.98 11.55
N SER A 91 -2.18 -20.15 10.80
CA SER A 91 -2.00 -19.97 9.36
C SER A 91 -1.09 -18.80 9.05
N THR A 92 -0.05 -19.04 8.24
CA THR A 92 0.74 -17.99 7.57
C THR A 92 0.03 -17.42 6.34
N ASP A 93 -1.22 -17.83 6.06
CA ASP A 93 -2.01 -17.31 4.96
C ASP A 93 -2.61 -15.93 5.31
N LEU A 94 -1.96 -14.90 4.78
CA LEU A 94 -2.32 -13.50 4.99
C LEU A 94 -3.61 -13.11 4.25
N GLN A 95 -3.97 -13.83 3.18
CA GLN A 95 -5.25 -13.63 2.52
C GLN A 95 -6.40 -14.11 3.42
N ALA A 96 -6.27 -15.31 4.00
CA ALA A 96 -7.23 -15.82 4.96
C ALA A 96 -7.31 -14.91 6.20
N THR A 97 -6.16 -14.44 6.68
CA THR A 97 -6.07 -13.47 7.80
C THR A 97 -6.84 -12.19 7.52
N LEU A 98 -6.65 -11.59 6.34
CA LEU A 98 -7.40 -10.41 5.94
C LEU A 98 -8.91 -10.68 5.87
N GLY A 99 -9.30 -11.89 5.46
CA GLY A 99 -10.69 -12.34 5.45
C GLY A 99 -11.33 -12.42 6.83
N LEU A 100 -10.54 -12.68 7.88
CA LEU A 100 -11.02 -12.64 9.26
C LEU A 100 -11.31 -11.21 9.72
N PHE A 101 -10.47 -10.24 9.33
CA PHE A 101 -10.71 -8.83 9.63
C PHE A 101 -11.88 -8.25 8.83
N TYR A 102 -12.06 -8.70 7.59
CA TYR A 102 -13.06 -8.18 6.66
C TYR A 102 -13.90 -9.30 6.03
N PRO A 103 -14.90 -9.86 6.75
CA PRO A 103 -15.76 -10.92 6.21
C PRO A 103 -16.63 -10.47 5.01
N ASN A 104 -16.90 -9.16 4.90
CA ASN A 104 -17.60 -8.59 3.77
C ASN A 104 -16.67 -8.50 2.56
N GLN A 105 -17.02 -9.16 1.44
CA GLN A 105 -16.17 -9.21 0.25
C GLN A 105 -15.86 -7.83 -0.35
N ALA A 106 -16.80 -6.88 -0.33
CA ALA A 106 -16.56 -5.55 -0.87
C ALA A 106 -15.51 -4.81 -0.03
N GLN A 107 -15.62 -4.88 1.30
CA GLN A 107 -14.63 -4.30 2.21
C GLN A 107 -13.27 -5.00 2.11
N PHE A 108 -13.26 -6.33 2.01
CA PHE A 108 -12.05 -7.12 1.79
C PHE A 108 -11.27 -6.65 0.56
N TRP A 109 -11.95 -6.56 -0.59
CA TRP A 109 -11.32 -6.12 -1.84
C TRP A 109 -10.93 -4.65 -1.80
N LEU A 110 -11.73 -3.79 -1.16
CA LEU A 110 -11.38 -2.39 -0.95
C LEU A 110 -10.06 -2.25 -0.19
N LYS A 111 -9.89 -2.99 0.92
CA LYS A 111 -8.69 -2.95 1.76
C LYS A 111 -7.47 -3.49 1.05
N MET A 112 -7.62 -4.60 0.32
CA MET A 112 -6.54 -5.14 -0.52
C MET A 112 -6.13 -4.13 -1.60
N LYS A 113 -7.10 -3.53 -2.30
CA LYS A 113 -6.81 -2.56 -3.37
C LYS A 113 -6.20 -1.27 -2.86
N LEU A 114 -6.63 -0.77 -1.70
CA LEU A 114 -5.99 0.35 -1.02
C LEU A 114 -4.54 0.01 -0.66
N ALA A 115 -4.26 -1.20 -0.19
CA ALA A 115 -2.90 -1.63 0.13
C ALA A 115 -2.00 -1.76 -1.11
N GLU A 116 -2.51 -2.33 -2.21
CA GLU A 116 -1.79 -2.38 -3.50
C GLU A 116 -1.45 -0.96 -4.00
N PHE A 117 -2.41 -0.04 -3.92
CA PHE A 117 -2.21 1.35 -4.30
C PHE A 117 -1.19 2.07 -3.40
N ASP A 118 -1.29 1.89 -2.07
CA ASP A 118 -0.40 2.49 -1.09
C ASP A 118 1.06 2.05 -1.30
N LEU A 119 1.31 0.75 -1.53
CA LEU A 119 2.64 0.24 -1.89
C LEU A 119 3.16 0.85 -3.19
N ALA A 120 2.34 0.90 -4.24
CA ALA A 120 2.74 1.47 -5.51
C ALA A 120 3.04 2.97 -5.41
N LEU A 121 2.26 3.71 -4.62
CA LEU A 121 2.42 5.15 -4.44
C LEU A 121 3.77 5.49 -3.79
N GLN A 122 4.24 4.67 -2.83
CA GLN A 122 5.57 4.80 -2.23
C GLN A 122 6.70 4.74 -3.27
N ILE A 123 6.51 4.00 -4.36
CA ILE A 123 7.50 3.84 -5.44
C ILE A 123 7.35 4.92 -6.52
N ILE A 124 6.11 5.26 -6.88
CA ILE A 124 5.79 6.21 -7.96
C ILE A 124 6.18 7.64 -7.56
N ALA A 125 5.74 8.06 -6.38
CA ALA A 125 5.83 9.44 -5.93
C ALA A 125 6.45 9.56 -4.52
N PRO A 126 7.65 8.99 -4.27
CA PRO A 126 8.24 8.91 -2.94
C PRO A 126 8.47 10.27 -2.28
N SER A 127 8.84 11.29 -3.08
CA SER A 127 9.10 12.65 -2.59
C SER A 127 7.87 13.39 -2.09
N ILE A 128 6.68 12.90 -2.46
CA ILE A 128 5.38 13.39 -1.99
C ILE A 128 4.88 12.46 -0.89
N TYR A 129 5.01 11.14 -1.07
CA TYR A 129 4.55 10.15 -0.10
C TYR A 129 5.19 10.34 1.28
N LEU A 130 6.51 10.52 1.33
CA LEU A 130 7.28 10.61 2.57
C LEU A 130 7.26 12.02 3.20
N ASP A 131 6.49 12.95 2.63
CA ASP A 131 6.42 14.34 3.09
C ASP A 131 4.97 14.72 3.42
N PRO A 132 4.57 14.64 4.70
CA PRO A 132 3.21 14.97 5.12
C PRO A 132 2.79 16.40 4.82
N PHE A 133 3.74 17.34 4.75
CA PHE A 133 3.44 18.74 4.44
C PHE A 133 3.13 18.92 2.96
N LYS A 134 3.96 18.35 2.06
CA LYS A 134 3.65 18.33 0.64
C LYS A 134 2.35 17.60 0.36
N MET A 135 2.14 16.45 1.00
CA MET A 135 0.89 15.71 0.86
C MET A 135 -0.30 16.57 1.29
N GLY A 136 -0.21 17.25 2.43
CA GLY A 136 -1.27 18.14 2.90
C GLY A 136 -1.54 19.32 1.96
N GLU A 137 -0.49 19.93 1.40
CA GLU A 137 -0.61 21.00 0.41
C GLU A 137 -1.31 20.51 -0.86
N PHE A 138 -0.93 19.34 -1.39
CA PHE A 138 -1.58 18.74 -2.56
C PHE A 138 -3.06 18.40 -2.32
N LEU A 139 -3.41 17.97 -1.11
CA LEU A 139 -4.77 17.60 -0.76
C LEU A 139 -5.62 18.80 -0.32
N GLY A 140 -5.02 19.97 -0.07
CA GLY A 140 -5.71 21.14 0.49
C GLY A 140 -6.23 20.93 1.91
N LYS A 141 -5.77 19.88 2.60
CA LYS A 141 -6.14 19.51 3.97
C LYS A 141 -5.02 18.70 4.61
N ALA A 142 -4.99 18.63 5.93
CA ALA A 142 -4.00 17.80 6.63
C ALA A 142 -4.13 16.33 6.20
N ALA A 143 -2.98 15.73 5.82
CA ALA A 143 -2.87 14.29 5.60
C ALA A 143 -2.81 13.56 6.94
N SER A 144 -3.45 12.39 7.02
CA SER A 144 -3.55 11.59 8.23
C SER A 144 -2.92 10.22 7.99
N ALA A 145 -2.04 9.81 8.91
CA ALA A 145 -1.32 8.55 8.83
C ALA A 145 -1.83 7.57 9.89
N LEU A 146 -1.72 6.29 9.59
CA LEU A 146 -1.92 5.22 10.55
C LEU A 146 -0.87 5.33 11.67
N PRO A 147 -1.23 5.09 12.94
CA PRO A 147 -0.32 5.17 14.08
C PRO A 147 0.67 4.00 14.12
N HIS A 148 1.60 3.95 13.17
CA HIS A 148 2.67 2.97 13.11
C HIS A 148 4.02 3.57 13.58
N PRO A 149 4.75 2.93 14.50
CA PRO A 149 5.97 3.52 15.08
C PRO A 149 7.15 3.63 14.11
N LEU A 150 7.23 2.77 13.09
CA LEU A 150 8.39 2.68 12.20
C LEU A 150 8.17 3.23 10.78
N TRP A 151 6.92 3.24 10.30
CA TRP A 151 6.64 3.47 8.89
C TRP A 151 5.57 4.52 8.75
N LEU A 152 5.77 5.45 7.83
CA LEU A 152 4.68 6.31 7.40
C LEU A 152 3.75 5.50 6.51
N LEU A 153 2.50 5.35 6.93
CA LEU A 153 1.45 4.67 6.17
C LEU A 153 0.22 5.58 6.16
N TRP A 154 -0.28 5.94 4.98
CA TRP A 154 -1.46 6.80 4.89
C TRP A 154 -2.73 6.03 5.29
N ASP A 155 -3.61 6.69 6.03
CA ASP A 155 -4.92 6.13 6.36
C ASP A 155 -5.84 6.08 5.12
N ASP A 156 -6.95 5.37 5.23
CA ASP A 156 -7.86 5.17 4.09
C ASP A 156 -8.47 6.49 3.59
N SER A 157 -8.72 7.45 4.47
CA SER A 157 -9.27 8.76 4.11
C SER A 157 -8.27 9.57 3.29
N THR A 158 -7.00 9.54 3.67
CA THR A 158 -5.91 10.19 2.96
C THR A 158 -5.68 9.53 1.62
N LEU A 159 -5.62 8.19 1.56
CA LEU A 159 -5.51 7.47 0.28
C LEU A 159 -6.69 7.76 -0.65
N ALA A 160 -7.93 7.74 -0.15
CA ALA A 160 -9.11 8.10 -0.93
C ALA A 160 -9.04 9.54 -1.46
N SER A 161 -8.51 10.47 -0.65
CA SER A 161 -8.30 11.86 -1.07
C SER A 161 -7.26 11.96 -2.18
N ILE A 162 -6.17 11.19 -2.11
CA ILE A 162 -5.16 11.10 -3.16
C ILE A 162 -5.78 10.55 -4.44
N ILE A 163 -6.62 9.51 -4.36
CA ILE A 163 -7.32 8.91 -5.52
C ILE A 163 -8.25 9.91 -6.24
N MET A 164 -8.77 10.90 -5.51
CA MET A 164 -9.63 11.94 -6.09
C MET A 164 -8.85 13.22 -6.44
N SER A 165 -7.54 13.25 -6.22
CA SER A 165 -6.73 14.47 -6.36
C SER A 165 -6.15 14.66 -7.77
N PRO A 166 -5.81 15.91 -8.15
CA PRO A 166 -5.05 16.20 -9.37
C PRO A 166 -3.68 15.52 -9.45
N LEU A 167 -3.09 15.14 -8.30
CA LEU A 167 -1.84 14.38 -8.26
C LEU A 167 -2.02 13.02 -8.92
N LEU A 168 -3.11 12.31 -8.63
CA LEU A 168 -3.35 11.02 -9.26
C LEU A 168 -3.58 11.17 -10.76
N ASP A 169 -4.28 12.21 -11.22
CA ASP A 169 -4.46 12.44 -12.65
C ASP A 169 -3.12 12.61 -13.36
N ARG A 170 -2.18 13.33 -12.74
CA ARG A 170 -0.79 13.42 -13.26
C ARG A 170 -0.10 12.05 -13.28
N ILE A 171 -0.22 11.26 -12.21
CA ILE A 171 0.34 9.89 -12.14
C ILE A 171 -0.24 9.03 -13.28
N LEU A 172 -1.53 9.11 -13.54
CA LEU A 172 -2.23 8.35 -14.59
C LEU A 172 -1.80 8.73 -16.01
N THR A 173 -1.26 9.92 -16.24
CA THR A 173 -0.69 10.29 -17.55
C THR A 173 0.63 9.57 -17.85
N GLY A 174 1.30 9.06 -16.82
CA GLY A 174 2.55 8.32 -16.95
C GLY A 174 2.34 6.86 -17.35
N PRO A 175 3.43 6.16 -17.73
CA PRO A 175 3.38 4.72 -17.94
C PRO A 175 3.12 4.01 -16.61
N LEU A 176 2.00 3.28 -16.52
CA LEU A 176 1.63 2.46 -15.36
C LEU A 176 1.23 1.06 -15.82
N PRO A 177 1.53 0.02 -15.03
CA PRO A 177 1.01 -1.32 -15.29
C PRO A 177 -0.52 -1.30 -15.41
N THR A 178 -1.08 -1.96 -16.42
CA THR A 178 -2.53 -2.04 -16.66
C THR A 178 -3.30 -2.48 -15.42
N ASP A 179 -2.71 -3.43 -14.70
CA ASP A 179 -3.22 -3.99 -13.47
C ASP A 179 -3.33 -2.96 -12.33
N LEU A 180 -2.34 -2.09 -12.18
CA LEU A 180 -2.37 -0.99 -11.21
C LEU A 180 -3.41 0.06 -11.61
N ARG A 181 -3.53 0.32 -12.91
CA ARG A 181 -4.53 1.25 -13.45
C ARG A 181 -5.95 0.77 -13.15
N ALA A 182 -6.22 -0.52 -13.32
CA ALA A 182 -7.48 -1.14 -12.96
C ALA A 182 -7.76 -1.04 -11.44
N THR A 183 -6.74 -1.20 -10.60
CA THR A 183 -6.86 -0.97 -9.15
C THR A 183 -7.24 0.47 -8.84
N ILE A 184 -6.59 1.44 -9.46
CA ILE A 184 -6.91 2.86 -9.28
C ILE A 184 -8.33 3.19 -9.74
N GLU A 185 -8.74 2.69 -10.90
CA GLU A 185 -10.10 2.90 -11.45
C GLU A 185 -11.18 2.29 -10.54
N TYR A 186 -10.93 1.08 -10.02
CA TYR A 186 -11.78 0.47 -9.01
C TYR A 186 -11.92 1.36 -7.77
N LEU A 187 -10.80 1.82 -7.20
CA LEU A 187 -10.82 2.67 -5.99
C LEU A 187 -11.53 4.01 -6.23
N ARG A 188 -11.33 4.61 -7.41
CA ARG A 188 -12.02 5.85 -7.80
C ARG A 188 -13.53 5.64 -7.90
N SER A 189 -13.99 4.50 -8.45
CA SER A 189 -15.42 4.17 -8.50
C SER A 189 -16.04 4.04 -7.10
N GLN A 190 -15.31 3.47 -6.15
CA GLN A 190 -15.75 3.33 -4.75
C GLN A 190 -15.77 4.67 -4.01
N ALA A 191 -14.83 5.56 -4.29
CA ALA A 191 -14.81 6.90 -3.70
C ALA A 191 -16.00 7.77 -4.19
N THR A 192 -16.43 7.59 -5.44
CA THR A 192 -17.57 8.34 -6.01
C THR A 192 -18.96 7.78 -5.65
N SER A 193 -19.05 6.53 -5.20
CA SER A 193 -20.33 5.89 -4.87
C SER A 193 -20.82 6.17 -3.45
N VAL A 194 -20.00 6.80 -2.59
CA VAL A 194 -20.42 7.27 -1.27
C VAL A 194 -21.18 8.59 -1.44
N PRO A 195 -22.49 8.65 -1.18
CA PRO A 195 -23.22 9.92 -1.20
C PRO A 195 -22.61 10.88 -0.17
N PRO A 196 -22.55 12.19 -0.42
CA PRO A 196 -22.09 13.15 0.57
C PRO A 196 -22.94 12.97 1.83
N SER A 197 -22.30 12.69 2.97
CA SER A 197 -23.03 12.54 4.23
C SER A 197 -23.83 13.82 4.44
N SER A 198 -25.16 13.71 4.47
CA SER A 198 -26.02 14.82 4.86
C SER A 198 -25.60 15.22 6.27
N VAL A 199 -24.98 16.41 6.37
CA VAL A 199 -24.74 17.09 7.64
C VAL A 199 -26.09 17.16 8.36
N PRO A 200 -26.22 16.66 9.59
CA PRO A 200 -27.45 16.84 10.34
C PRO A 200 -27.58 18.33 10.66
N THR A 201 -28.45 19.01 9.93
CA THR A 201 -28.91 20.36 10.26
C THR A 201 -29.76 20.23 11.53
N HIS A 202 -29.12 20.37 12.69
CA HIS A 202 -29.86 20.67 13.90
C HIS A 202 -30.35 22.11 13.82
N LEU A 203 -31.65 22.27 13.57
CA LEU A 203 -32.44 23.41 14.01
C LEU A 203 -33.06 23.06 15.37
#